data_AF-C3KFL3-F1
#
_entry.id   AF-C3KFL3-F1
#
_cell.length_a   1.000
_cell.length_b   1.000
_cell.length_c   1.000
_cell.angle_alpha   90.00
_cell.angle_beta   90.00
_cell.angle_gamma   90.00
#
_symmetry.space_group_name_H-M   'P 1'
#
loop_
_entity.id
_entity.type
_entity.pdbx_description
1 polymer ?
#
loop_
_entity_poly.entity_id
_entity_poly.type
_entity_poly.pdbx_seq_one_letter_code
_entity_poly.pdbx_strand_id
1 'polypeptide(L)'
;MSDQRYTVCIAHGPSIKTYSEQFQTQASYAPQWKAVLKKAHKQATVSCQCPGTGCRLLAVRHMSDSDSFHLSRYPRTGAEHALDCVYYSPDPDKSGLGSYSKGVVEETSEGDLKIKLTLSLRKKEPADTGQAPEATGSSSGSGKATKPALTLLGLLHLLWNEAGLNTWSRGMAGKRGLGLVHSRLQDAADRMLASRMRIGDALVIAAGSKGFQSEANERKVKSAIKNNRRLLVIAPLAGHTEDREKTAARYLTITGFNGVPRMFLDD
;
A
#
# COMPACT_ATOMS: atom_id res chain seq x y z
N MET A 1 14.87 3.52 -11.33
CA MET A 1 15.70 4.60 -10.74
C MET A 1 15.99 4.27 -9.27
N SER A 2 16.98 4.90 -8.64
CA SER A 2 17.12 4.84 -7.17
C SER A 2 16.17 5.87 -6.58
N ASP A 3 15.41 5.50 -5.55
CA ASP A 3 14.58 6.41 -4.77
C ASP A 3 15.53 7.33 -3.96
N GLN A 4 15.96 8.45 -4.54
CA GLN A 4 16.87 9.41 -3.94
C GLN A 4 16.09 10.40 -3.06
N ARG A 5 16.54 10.55 -1.82
CA ARG A 5 15.96 11.54 -0.90
C ARG A 5 16.75 12.83 -0.99
N TYR A 6 16.07 13.88 -1.41
CA TYR A 6 16.66 15.20 -1.52
C TYR A 6 16.55 15.99 -0.24
N THR A 7 17.35 17.04 -0.17
CA THR A 7 17.26 18.08 0.85
C THR A 7 15.85 18.66 0.93
N VAL A 8 15.39 18.94 2.14
CA VAL A 8 14.08 19.53 2.41
C VAL A 8 14.25 20.91 3.01
N CYS A 9 13.45 21.86 2.52
CA CYS A 9 13.38 23.22 3.02
C CYS A 9 12.11 23.37 3.87
N ILE A 10 12.24 23.90 5.09
CA ILE A 10 11.15 24.18 6.03
C ILE A 10 11.16 25.68 6.31
N ALA A 11 10.08 26.35 5.91
CA ALA A 11 9.87 27.78 6.11
C ALA A 11 8.81 28.03 7.20
N HIS A 12 9.20 28.74 8.25
CA HIS A 12 8.33 29.28 9.29
C HIS A 12 8.22 30.79 9.09
N GLY A 13 7.26 31.23 8.27
CA GLY A 13 7.17 32.64 7.87
C GLY A 13 8.48 33.08 7.18
N PRO A 14 9.20 34.09 7.72
CA PRO A 14 10.46 34.56 7.13
C PRO A 14 11.66 33.66 7.41
N SER A 15 11.57 32.75 8.40
CA SER A 15 12.70 31.87 8.76
C SER A 15 12.71 30.62 7.89
N ILE A 16 13.75 30.47 7.09
CA ILE A 16 13.92 29.32 6.19
C ILE A 16 15.10 28.48 6.68
N LYS A 17 14.88 27.17 6.87
CA LYS A 17 15.94 26.21 7.20
C LYS A 17 15.93 25.03 6.26
N THR A 18 17.13 24.52 5.99
CA THR A 18 17.36 23.47 5.01
C THR A 18 17.95 22.25 5.73
N TYR A 19 17.44 21.06 5.42
CA TYR A 19 17.78 19.80 6.08
C TYR A 19 18.26 18.77 5.07
N SER A 20 19.50 18.32 5.22
CA SER A 20 20.14 17.33 4.32
C SER A 20 19.50 15.94 4.43
N GLU A 21 19.74 15.08 3.44
CA GLU A 21 19.31 13.68 3.46
C GLU A 21 19.79 12.93 4.72
N GLN A 22 21.05 13.16 5.12
CA GLN A 22 21.64 12.50 6.28
C GLN A 22 20.90 12.87 7.57
N PHE A 23 20.55 14.14 7.74
CA PHE A 23 19.79 14.60 8.91
C PHE A 23 18.38 13.99 8.94
N GLN A 24 17.79 13.71 7.78
CA GLN A 24 16.45 13.14 7.68
C GLN A 24 16.42 11.62 7.93
N THR A 25 17.53 10.91 7.72
CA THR A 25 17.54 9.43 7.61
C THR A 25 18.43 8.73 8.62
N GLN A 26 19.50 9.36 9.12
CA GLN A 26 20.41 8.71 10.06
C GLN A 26 19.77 8.57 11.45
N ALA A 27 19.95 7.40 12.07
CA ALA A 27 19.39 7.08 13.38
C ALA A 27 19.86 8.03 14.49
N SER A 28 21.08 8.56 14.41
CA SER A 28 21.64 9.55 15.33
C SER A 28 20.86 10.88 15.35
N TYR A 29 20.24 11.24 14.22
CA TYR A 29 19.44 12.46 14.07
C TYR A 29 17.93 12.23 14.22
N ALA A 30 17.49 10.99 14.42
CA ALA A 30 16.07 10.65 14.54
C ALA A 30 15.30 11.49 15.58
N PRO A 31 15.81 11.72 16.83
CA PRO A 31 15.07 12.53 17.80
C PRO A 31 15.01 14.01 17.41
N GLN A 32 16.09 14.57 16.86
CA GLN A 32 16.13 15.96 16.40
C GLN A 32 15.22 16.15 15.19
N TRP A 33 15.22 15.21 14.25
CA TRP A 33 14.36 15.23 13.09
C TRP A 33 12.88 15.15 13.47
N LYS A 34 12.52 14.27 14.42
CA LYS A 34 11.17 14.23 15.01
C LYS A 34 10.78 15.58 15.60
N ALA A 35 11.68 16.23 16.36
CA ALA A 35 11.40 17.54 16.96
C ALA A 35 11.19 18.65 15.90
N VAL A 36 12.01 18.66 14.85
CA VAL A 36 11.86 19.57 13.71
C VAL A 36 10.51 19.40 13.04
N LEU A 37 10.14 18.16 12.70
CA LEU A 37 8.85 17.87 12.06
C LEU A 37 7.68 18.21 12.98
N LYS A 38 7.76 17.86 14.28
CA LYS A 38 6.73 18.21 15.26
C LYS A 38 6.47 19.72 15.32
N LYS A 39 7.52 20.54 15.24
CA LYS A 39 7.40 22.01 15.18
C LYS A 39 6.83 22.49 13.83
N ALA A 40 7.22 21.86 12.73
CA ALA A 40 6.75 22.21 11.40
C ALA A 40 5.28 21.82 11.14
N HIS A 41 4.77 20.82 11.87
CA HIS A 41 3.43 20.28 11.71
C HIS A 41 2.35 21.36 11.80
N LYS A 42 1.59 21.52 10.71
CA LYS A 42 0.51 22.51 10.53
C LYS A 42 0.92 23.99 10.59
N GLN A 43 2.19 24.31 10.77
CA GLN A 43 2.67 25.69 10.98
C GLN A 43 3.71 26.15 9.96
N ALA A 44 4.39 25.22 9.27
CA ALA A 44 5.44 25.53 8.32
C ALA A 44 5.06 25.13 6.89
N THR A 45 5.66 25.82 5.93
CA THR A 45 5.67 25.37 4.53
C THR A 45 6.90 24.51 4.33
N VAL A 46 6.71 23.26 3.90
CA VAL A 46 7.79 22.31 3.64
C VAL A 46 7.86 22.05 2.14
N SER A 47 9.06 22.09 1.55
CA SER A 47 9.28 21.82 0.12
C SER A 47 10.50 20.96 -0.13
N CYS A 48 10.39 20.06 -1.10
CA CYS A 48 11.50 19.24 -1.56
C CYS A 48 12.39 20.02 -2.56
N GLN A 49 13.70 19.91 -2.40
CA GLN A 49 14.70 20.59 -3.24
C GLN A 49 15.24 19.68 -4.35
N CYS A 50 14.48 18.66 -4.78
CA CYS A 50 14.83 17.88 -5.98
C CYS A 50 14.71 18.74 -7.25
N PRO A 51 15.44 18.39 -8.34
CA PRO A 51 15.41 19.12 -9.62
C PRO A 51 14.13 18.83 -10.42
N GLY A 52 12.97 18.97 -9.77
CA GLY A 52 11.66 18.83 -10.38
C GLY A 52 11.05 20.18 -10.80
N THR A 53 9.77 20.16 -11.15
CA THR A 53 8.98 21.34 -11.55
C THR A 53 8.04 21.78 -10.43
N GLY A 54 7.36 22.92 -10.54
CA GLY A 54 6.36 23.35 -9.54
C GLY A 54 6.93 23.78 -8.18
N CYS A 55 6.13 23.61 -7.12
CA CYS A 55 6.49 24.00 -5.75
C CYS A 55 6.99 22.83 -4.90
N ARG A 56 6.67 21.58 -5.27
CA ARG A 56 7.15 20.34 -4.62
C ARG A 56 6.90 20.36 -3.12
N LEU A 57 5.72 20.84 -2.75
CA LEU A 57 5.32 20.97 -1.36
C LEU A 57 5.19 19.59 -0.71
N LEU A 58 5.56 19.52 0.56
CA LEU A 58 5.42 18.34 1.39
C LEU A 58 4.54 18.70 2.60
N ALA A 59 3.72 17.75 3.00
CA ALA A 59 2.97 17.81 4.24
C ALA A 59 3.70 17.01 5.33
N VAL A 60 3.83 17.62 6.50
CA VAL A 60 4.26 16.93 7.71
C VAL A 60 3.05 16.19 8.29
N ARG A 61 3.23 14.91 8.59
CA ARG A 61 2.20 14.02 9.13
C ARG A 61 2.59 13.52 10.50
N HIS A 62 1.59 13.27 11.35
CA HIS A 62 1.73 12.67 12.66
C HIS A 62 1.03 11.31 12.67
N MET A 63 1.78 10.25 12.98
CA MET A 63 1.21 8.93 13.24
C MET A 63 0.98 8.80 14.74
N SER A 64 -0.29 8.81 15.16
CA SER A 64 -0.69 8.75 16.57
C SER A 64 -0.19 7.49 17.28
N ASP A 65 -0.23 6.35 16.59
CA ASP A 65 0.01 5.03 17.20
C ASP A 65 1.47 4.83 17.61
N SER A 66 2.40 5.46 16.89
CA SER A 66 3.84 5.38 17.13
C SER A 66 4.45 6.71 17.60
N ASP A 67 3.61 7.73 17.84
CA ASP A 67 4.00 9.13 18.05
C ASP A 67 5.16 9.56 17.14
N SER A 68 5.06 9.27 15.84
CA SER A 68 6.12 9.55 14.87
C SER A 68 5.67 10.59 13.86
N PHE A 69 6.62 11.33 13.29
CA PHE A 69 6.35 12.30 12.24
C PHE A 69 7.07 11.90 10.97
N HIS A 70 6.40 12.06 9.83
CA HIS A 70 7.00 11.83 8.52
C HIS A 70 6.55 12.88 7.51
N LEU A 71 7.28 12.96 6.40
CA LEU A 71 6.94 13.81 5.26
C LEU A 71 6.20 12.99 4.20
N SER A 72 5.20 13.61 3.57
CA SER A 72 4.45 13.08 2.44
C SER A 72 4.26 14.19 1.40
N ARG A 73 4.09 13.84 0.13
CA ARG A 73 3.70 14.82 -0.90
C ARG A 73 2.25 15.27 -0.71
N TYR A 74 1.87 16.36 -1.37
CA TYR A 74 0.45 16.71 -1.47
C TYR A 74 -0.25 15.85 -2.53
N PRO A 75 -1.57 15.67 -2.41
CA PRO A 75 -2.37 15.02 -3.44
C PRO A 75 -2.10 15.56 -4.83
N ARG A 76 -1.83 14.67 -5.79
CA ARG A 76 -1.60 15.00 -7.21
C ARG A 76 -0.37 15.86 -7.52
N THR A 77 0.54 16.08 -6.56
CA THR A 77 1.79 16.83 -6.80
C THR A 77 3.00 15.93 -7.05
N GLY A 78 2.82 14.61 -7.20
CA GLY A 78 3.92 13.66 -7.42
C GLY A 78 4.73 13.97 -8.68
N ALA A 79 4.07 14.41 -9.76
CA ALA A 79 4.72 14.72 -11.03
C ALA A 79 5.56 15.99 -11.00
N GLU A 80 5.43 16.80 -9.94
CA GLU A 80 6.30 17.97 -9.71
C GLU A 80 7.72 17.56 -9.29
N HIS A 81 7.91 16.35 -8.75
CA HIS A 81 9.23 15.90 -8.30
C HIS A 81 10.07 15.33 -9.46
N ALA A 82 11.39 15.33 -9.30
CA ALA A 82 12.29 14.67 -10.25
C ALA A 82 12.03 13.15 -10.28
N LEU A 83 12.24 12.49 -11.42
CA LEU A 83 11.91 11.06 -11.64
C LEU A 83 12.61 10.09 -10.66
N ASP A 84 13.72 10.51 -10.07
CA ASP A 84 14.51 9.79 -9.07
C ASP A 84 14.21 10.21 -7.63
N CYS A 85 13.31 11.17 -7.39
CA CYS A 85 12.94 11.61 -6.06
C CYS A 85 12.02 10.60 -5.36
N VAL A 86 12.22 10.36 -4.05
CA VAL A 86 11.33 9.50 -3.23
C VAL A 86 9.86 9.95 -3.20
N TYR A 87 9.57 11.21 -3.55
CA TYR A 87 8.23 11.77 -3.56
C TYR A 87 7.61 11.79 -4.96
N TYR A 88 8.36 11.38 -5.99
CA TYR A 88 7.84 11.31 -7.35
C TYR A 88 6.73 10.26 -7.46
N SER A 89 5.71 10.62 -8.21
CA SER A 89 4.70 9.68 -8.70
C SER A 89 4.18 10.21 -10.04
N PRO A 90 3.91 9.34 -11.03
CA PRO A 90 3.30 9.76 -12.28
C PRO A 90 2.01 10.53 -12.04
N ASP A 91 1.71 11.49 -12.91
CA ASP A 91 0.42 12.18 -12.88
C ASP A 91 -0.71 11.15 -13.01
N PRO A 92 -1.66 11.08 -12.06
CA PRO A 92 -2.73 10.09 -12.11
C PRO A 92 -3.50 10.14 -13.44
N ASP A 93 -3.71 11.32 -14.03
CA ASP A 93 -4.45 11.49 -15.29
C ASP A 93 -3.68 10.98 -16.51
N LYS A 94 -2.34 10.87 -16.41
CA LYS A 94 -1.45 10.34 -17.46
C LYS A 94 -0.98 8.92 -17.16
N SER A 95 -1.41 8.35 -16.03
CA SER A 95 -1.13 6.99 -15.61
C SER A 95 -2.36 6.10 -15.85
N GLY A 96 -2.18 4.77 -15.80
CA GLY A 96 -3.31 3.84 -15.84
C GLY A 96 -4.31 4.02 -14.68
N LEU A 97 -3.99 4.84 -13.67
CA LEU A 97 -4.91 5.18 -12.58
C LEU A 97 -6.02 6.15 -13.02
N GLY A 98 -5.81 6.94 -14.09
CA GLY A 98 -6.80 7.86 -14.65
C GLY A 98 -8.04 7.15 -15.22
N SER A 99 -7.94 5.85 -15.50
CA SER A 99 -9.07 5.01 -15.92
C SER A 99 -10.03 4.67 -14.78
N TYR A 100 -9.62 4.84 -13.51
CA TYR A 100 -10.53 4.61 -12.39
C TYR A 100 -11.47 5.81 -12.23
N SER A 101 -12.76 5.52 -12.04
CA SER A 101 -13.73 6.58 -11.76
C SER A 101 -13.33 7.37 -10.52
N LYS A 102 -13.63 8.68 -10.54
CA LYS A 102 -13.40 9.59 -9.41
C LYS A 102 -13.99 9.00 -8.12
N GLY A 103 -13.17 8.92 -7.07
CA GLY A 103 -13.57 8.39 -5.77
C GLY A 103 -13.25 6.90 -5.51
N VAL A 104 -12.65 6.19 -6.48
CA VAL A 104 -12.17 4.80 -6.26
C VAL A 104 -10.83 4.78 -5.55
N VAL A 105 -9.92 5.66 -5.94
CA VAL A 105 -8.62 5.88 -5.31
C VAL A 105 -8.51 7.38 -5.06
N GLU A 106 -8.40 7.78 -3.80
CA GLU A 106 -8.28 9.17 -3.39
C GLU A 106 -7.09 9.31 -2.44
N GLU A 107 -6.19 10.24 -2.75
CA GLU A 107 -5.14 10.60 -1.79
C GLU A 107 -5.76 11.47 -0.70
N THR A 108 -5.69 10.97 0.53
CA THR A 108 -6.23 11.65 1.69
C THR A 108 -5.40 12.88 2.02
N SER A 109 -5.99 13.76 2.82
CA SER A 109 -5.26 14.85 3.44
C SER A 109 -4.21 14.38 4.44
N GLU A 110 -3.93 13.08 4.61
CA GLU A 110 -2.84 12.51 5.42
C GLU A 110 -1.73 11.90 4.56
N GLY A 111 -1.88 11.89 3.22
CA GLY A 111 -0.95 11.23 2.30
C GLY A 111 -1.17 9.72 2.16
N ASP A 112 -2.13 9.16 2.91
CA ASP A 112 -2.62 7.80 2.71
C ASP A 112 -3.54 7.74 1.48
N LEU A 113 -3.64 6.59 0.83
CA LEU A 113 -4.56 6.33 -0.27
C LEU A 113 -5.84 5.69 0.26
N LYS A 114 -6.94 6.43 0.21
CA LYS A 114 -8.27 5.87 0.43
C LYS A 114 -8.72 5.14 -0.81
N ILE A 115 -8.93 3.84 -0.68
CA ILE A 115 -9.37 2.98 -1.77
C ILE A 115 -10.74 2.38 -1.46
N LYS A 116 -11.51 2.20 -2.53
CA LYS A 116 -12.78 1.49 -2.46
C LYS A 116 -12.66 0.15 -3.15
N LEU A 117 -12.76 -0.93 -2.41
CA LEU A 117 -12.72 -2.29 -2.95
C LEU A 117 -14.12 -2.79 -3.31
N THR A 118 -14.20 -3.58 -4.39
CA THR A 118 -15.37 -4.38 -4.74
C THR A 118 -15.66 -5.45 -3.68
N LEU A 119 -14.60 -6.03 -3.09
CA LEU A 119 -14.68 -7.01 -2.03
C LEU A 119 -14.70 -6.33 -0.64
N SER A 120 -15.67 -6.70 0.20
CA SER A 120 -15.63 -6.35 1.64
C SER A 120 -14.57 -7.17 2.37
N LEU A 121 -13.70 -6.49 3.12
CA LEU A 121 -12.71 -7.13 4.01
C LEU A 121 -13.31 -7.67 5.31
N ARG A 122 -14.55 -7.28 5.65
CA ARG A 122 -15.29 -7.90 6.76
C ARG A 122 -16.14 -9.04 6.19
N LYS A 123 -16.09 -10.22 6.81
CA LYS A 123 -17.10 -11.24 6.57
C LYS A 123 -18.40 -10.73 7.18
N LYS A 124 -19.39 -10.45 6.34
CA LYS A 124 -20.77 -10.29 6.80
C LYS A 124 -21.28 -11.72 7.03
N GLU A 125 -21.85 -12.01 8.18
CA GLU A 125 -22.60 -13.25 8.34
C GLU A 125 -23.65 -13.29 7.22
N PRO A 126 -23.86 -14.45 6.57
CA PRO A 126 -25.00 -14.57 5.69
C PRO A 126 -26.23 -14.28 6.55
N ALA A 127 -26.89 -13.15 6.27
CA ALA A 127 -28.25 -12.99 6.75
C ALA A 127 -29.02 -14.15 6.12
N ASP A 128 -29.69 -14.92 6.97
CA ASP A 128 -30.65 -15.95 6.58
C ASP A 128 -31.68 -15.32 5.64
N THR A 129 -31.37 -15.38 4.35
CA THR A 129 -32.21 -15.02 3.24
C THR A 129 -31.97 -16.12 2.24
N GLY A 130 -32.66 -17.24 2.48
CA GLY A 130 -32.84 -18.26 1.48
C GLY A 130 -33.36 -17.61 0.20
N GLN A 131 -32.48 -17.55 -0.80
CA GLN A 131 -32.81 -17.66 -2.21
C GLN A 131 -31.49 -17.70 -2.98
N ALA A 132 -31.16 -18.89 -3.46
CA ALA A 132 -30.24 -19.05 -4.58
C ALA A 132 -30.80 -18.26 -5.78
N PRO A 133 -29.99 -17.48 -6.53
CA PRO A 133 -30.44 -17.03 -7.82
C PRO A 133 -30.25 -18.19 -8.79
N GLU A 134 -31.33 -18.94 -9.02
CA GLU A 134 -31.47 -19.73 -10.24
C GLU A 134 -31.35 -18.78 -11.44
N ALA A 135 -30.53 -19.18 -12.41
CA ALA A 135 -30.37 -18.48 -13.66
C ALA A 135 -31.58 -18.75 -14.55
N THR A 136 -32.61 -17.90 -14.50
CA THR A 136 -33.56 -17.72 -15.63
C THR A 136 -34.24 -16.34 -15.59
N GLY A 137 -34.28 -15.68 -16.75
CA GLY A 137 -35.40 -14.81 -17.16
C GLY A 137 -35.51 -13.40 -16.58
N SER A 138 -35.12 -12.41 -17.38
CA SER A 138 -35.58 -11.02 -17.45
C SER A 138 -36.58 -10.51 -16.39
N SER A 139 -36.11 -9.60 -15.53
CA SER A 139 -36.96 -8.51 -15.02
C SER A 139 -36.12 -7.26 -14.74
N SER A 140 -36.40 -6.20 -15.49
CA SER A 140 -35.92 -4.84 -15.25
C SER A 140 -36.39 -4.34 -13.89
N GLY A 141 -35.48 -4.16 -12.95
CA GLY A 141 -35.75 -3.61 -11.63
C GLY A 141 -34.58 -2.78 -11.12
N SER A 142 -34.66 -1.45 -11.29
CA SER A 142 -33.93 -0.41 -10.56
C SER A 142 -32.48 -0.76 -10.15
N GLY A 143 -31.59 -0.80 -11.14
CA GLY A 143 -30.16 -0.95 -10.93
C GLY A 143 -29.59 0.21 -10.12
N LYS A 144 -29.42 0.00 -8.81
CA LYS A 144 -28.64 0.88 -7.95
C LYS A 144 -27.24 0.92 -8.56
N ALA A 145 -26.89 2.03 -9.23
CA ALA A 145 -25.63 2.16 -9.95
C ALA A 145 -24.49 1.64 -9.06
N THR A 146 -23.87 0.53 -9.45
CA THR A 146 -22.75 -0.07 -8.72
C THR A 146 -21.66 0.97 -8.70
N LYS A 147 -21.56 1.69 -7.58
CA LYS A 147 -20.58 2.75 -7.42
C LYS A 147 -19.21 2.15 -7.77
N PRO A 148 -18.43 2.79 -8.63
CA PRO A 148 -17.17 2.25 -9.12
C PRO A 148 -16.28 1.87 -7.93
N ALA A 149 -15.57 0.75 -8.06
CA ALA A 149 -14.74 0.18 -7.01
C ALA A 149 -13.61 -0.65 -7.66
N LEU A 150 -12.51 -0.78 -6.93
CA LEU A 150 -11.30 -1.48 -7.35
C LEU A 150 -11.49 -2.99 -7.23
N THR A 151 -11.12 -3.74 -8.28
CA THR A 151 -11.04 -5.20 -8.26
C THR A 151 -9.79 -5.67 -7.51
N LEU A 152 -9.68 -6.96 -7.20
CA LEU A 152 -8.45 -7.51 -6.60
C LEU A 152 -7.23 -7.33 -7.51
N LEU A 153 -7.42 -7.49 -8.83
CA LEU A 153 -6.37 -7.22 -9.81
C LEU A 153 -5.96 -5.73 -9.80
N GLY A 154 -6.94 -4.82 -9.75
CA GLY A 154 -6.68 -3.39 -9.64
C GLY A 154 -5.91 -3.02 -8.38
N LEU A 155 -6.24 -3.66 -7.24
CA LEU A 155 -5.50 -3.51 -5.99
C LEU A 155 -4.06 -4.00 -6.12
N LEU A 156 -3.85 -5.17 -6.74
CA LEU A 156 -2.50 -5.68 -6.98
C LEU A 156 -1.66 -4.71 -7.81
N HIS A 157 -2.21 -4.18 -8.90
CA HIS A 157 -1.52 -3.19 -9.73
C HIS A 157 -1.18 -1.92 -8.95
N LEU A 158 -2.12 -1.41 -8.14
CA LEU A 158 -1.90 -0.24 -7.31
C LEU A 158 -0.79 -0.49 -6.27
N LEU A 159 -0.83 -1.62 -5.57
CA LEU A 159 0.23 -2.02 -4.63
C LEU A 159 1.59 -2.12 -5.31
N TRP A 160 1.65 -2.73 -6.51
CA TRP A 160 2.89 -2.88 -7.27
C TRP A 160 3.48 -1.53 -7.69
N ASN A 161 2.61 -0.59 -8.08
CA ASN A 161 2.99 0.77 -8.45
C ASN A 161 3.49 1.58 -7.23
N GLU A 162 2.72 1.62 -6.14
CA GLU A 162 3.08 2.38 -4.94
C GLU A 162 4.29 1.78 -4.19
N ALA A 163 4.57 0.49 -4.39
CA ALA A 163 5.77 -0.18 -3.90
C ALA A 163 7.01 0.09 -4.78
N GLY A 164 6.83 0.69 -5.97
CA GLY A 164 7.87 0.93 -6.97
C GLY A 164 8.36 -0.35 -7.67
N LEU A 165 7.65 -1.47 -7.51
CA LEU A 165 8.04 -2.79 -8.03
C LEU A 165 7.78 -2.95 -9.54
N ASN A 166 7.04 -2.02 -10.14
CA ASN A 166 6.84 -1.88 -11.59
C ASN A 166 8.02 -1.20 -12.30
N THR A 167 8.98 -0.64 -11.57
CA THR A 167 10.16 -0.01 -12.16
C THR A 167 11.39 -0.91 -12.04
N TRP A 168 12.32 -0.77 -12.98
CA TRP A 168 13.62 -1.44 -12.92
C TRP A 168 14.75 -0.43 -12.72
N SER A 169 15.80 -0.85 -12.04
CA SER A 169 17.06 -0.12 -11.89
C SER A 169 18.20 -1.12 -11.84
N ARG A 170 19.41 -0.70 -12.28
CA ARG A 170 20.61 -1.54 -12.20
C ARG A 170 20.85 -2.07 -10.78
N GLY A 171 20.58 -1.23 -9.76
CA GLY A 171 20.71 -1.58 -8.36
C GLY A 171 19.72 -2.63 -7.85
N MET A 172 18.64 -2.92 -8.58
CA MET A 172 17.64 -3.95 -8.28
C MET A 172 17.95 -5.32 -8.89
N ALA A 173 19.00 -5.43 -9.72
CA ALA A 173 19.39 -6.71 -10.31
C ALA A 173 19.62 -7.77 -9.22
N GLY A 174 18.89 -8.89 -9.30
CA GLY A 174 18.95 -9.98 -8.33
C GLY A 174 18.35 -9.70 -6.94
N LYS A 175 17.85 -8.48 -6.66
CA LYS A 175 17.41 -8.09 -5.30
C LYS A 175 15.91 -8.26 -5.04
N ARG A 176 15.09 -8.52 -6.06
CA ARG A 176 13.64 -8.76 -5.93
C ARG A 176 13.31 -10.16 -5.39
N GLY A 177 13.95 -10.53 -4.29
CA GLY A 177 13.59 -11.70 -3.51
C GLY A 177 12.37 -11.44 -2.63
N LEU A 178 11.81 -12.51 -2.04
CA LEU A 178 10.59 -12.44 -1.22
C LEU A 178 10.69 -11.40 -0.10
N GLY A 179 11.83 -11.30 0.56
CA GLY A 179 12.02 -10.36 1.66
C GLY A 179 11.85 -8.89 1.25
N LEU A 180 12.46 -8.48 0.14
CA LEU A 180 12.35 -7.10 -0.37
C LEU A 180 10.92 -6.82 -0.87
N VAL A 181 10.35 -7.75 -1.65
CA VAL A 181 8.99 -7.62 -2.19
C VAL A 181 7.98 -7.51 -1.04
N HIS A 182 8.10 -8.35 -0.01
CA HIS A 182 7.28 -8.28 1.19
C HIS A 182 7.38 -6.92 1.86
N SER A 183 8.59 -6.43 2.12
CA SER A 183 8.77 -5.11 2.76
C SER A 183 8.15 -3.99 1.95
N ARG A 184 8.44 -3.92 0.64
CA ARG A 184 7.95 -2.85 -0.24
C ARG A 184 6.42 -2.87 -0.39
N LEU A 185 5.82 -4.05 -0.53
CA LEU A 185 4.37 -4.19 -0.58
C LEU A 185 3.72 -3.87 0.77
N GLN A 186 4.34 -4.26 1.88
CA GLN A 186 3.87 -3.94 3.22
C GLN A 186 3.86 -2.42 3.46
N ASP A 187 4.97 -1.74 3.16
CA ASP A 187 5.10 -0.29 3.29
C ASP A 187 4.06 0.46 2.43
N ALA A 188 3.76 -0.04 1.23
CA ALA A 188 2.71 0.50 0.38
C ALA A 188 1.31 0.25 0.97
N ALA A 189 1.04 -0.97 1.42
CA ALA A 189 -0.25 -1.38 1.97
C ALA A 189 -0.59 -0.70 3.30
N ASP A 190 0.43 -0.40 4.12
CA ASP A 190 0.27 0.33 5.38
C ASP A 190 -0.17 1.77 5.14
N ARG A 191 0.05 2.33 3.95
CA ARG A 191 -0.43 3.67 3.53
C ARG A 191 -1.75 3.62 2.77
N MET A 192 -2.42 2.47 2.68
CA MET A 192 -3.69 2.32 1.97
C MET A 192 -4.83 2.01 2.93
N LEU A 193 -5.94 2.73 2.80
CA LEU A 193 -7.13 2.61 3.63
C LEU A 193 -8.33 2.12 2.80
N ALA A 194 -8.86 0.94 3.13
CA ALA A 194 -10.17 0.51 2.65
C ALA A 194 -11.21 0.70 3.75
N SER A 195 -12.12 1.66 3.53
CA SER A 195 -13.11 2.08 4.54
C SER A 195 -12.45 2.59 5.84
N ARG A 196 -12.34 1.74 6.88
CA ARG A 196 -11.71 2.07 8.17
C ARG A 196 -10.53 1.13 8.51
N MET A 197 -10.05 0.36 7.55
CA MET A 197 -9.01 -0.65 7.76
C MET A 197 -7.82 -0.36 6.86
N ARG A 198 -6.60 -0.45 7.42
CA ARG A 198 -5.38 -0.42 6.61
C ARG A 198 -5.27 -1.73 5.83
N ILE A 199 -4.92 -1.65 4.55
CA ILE A 199 -4.72 -2.84 3.73
C ILE A 199 -3.61 -3.70 4.31
N GLY A 200 -2.57 -3.09 4.87
CA GLY A 200 -1.48 -3.80 5.53
C GLY A 200 -1.91 -4.75 6.66
N ASP A 201 -3.00 -4.45 7.37
CA ASP A 201 -3.56 -5.33 8.43
C ASP A 201 -4.24 -6.58 7.85
N ALA A 202 -4.80 -6.47 6.65
CA ALA A 202 -5.50 -7.55 5.96
C ALA A 202 -4.61 -8.30 4.96
N LEU A 203 -3.46 -7.73 4.58
CA LEU A 203 -2.56 -8.25 3.58
C LEU A 203 -1.52 -9.19 4.19
N VAL A 204 -1.48 -10.41 3.70
CA VAL A 204 -0.49 -11.44 4.01
C VAL A 204 0.36 -11.68 2.77
N ILE A 205 1.67 -11.50 2.88
CA ILE A 205 2.59 -11.61 1.74
C ILE A 205 3.53 -12.78 1.97
N ALA A 206 3.79 -13.59 0.95
CA ALA A 206 4.75 -14.67 1.04
C ALA A 206 6.07 -14.20 1.68
N ALA A 207 6.57 -15.00 2.61
CA ALA A 207 7.78 -14.71 3.37
C ALA A 207 8.79 -15.83 3.16
N GLY A 208 10.09 -15.50 3.29
CA GLY A 208 11.17 -16.48 3.32
C GLY A 208 11.10 -17.40 4.53
N SER A 209 12.22 -17.96 4.97
CA SER A 209 12.30 -18.77 6.19
C SER A 209 11.78 -18.01 7.44
N LYS A 210 11.59 -18.75 8.54
CA LYS A 210 11.10 -18.18 9.81
C LYS A 210 11.88 -16.90 10.18
N GLY A 211 11.13 -15.84 10.50
CA GLY A 211 11.66 -14.55 10.92
C GLY A 211 10.56 -13.51 11.08
N PHE A 212 10.95 -12.24 11.19
CA PHE A 212 10.03 -11.13 11.47
C PHE A 212 8.81 -11.07 10.52
N GLN A 213 9.03 -11.31 9.22
CA GLN A 213 7.96 -11.29 8.20
C GLN A 213 6.96 -12.44 8.37
N SER A 214 7.43 -13.65 8.68
CA SER A 214 6.53 -14.78 8.93
C SER A 214 5.75 -14.60 10.23
N GLU A 215 6.38 -14.09 11.28
CA GLU A 215 5.71 -13.77 12.55
C GLU A 215 4.67 -12.66 12.39
N ALA A 216 4.95 -11.65 11.57
CA ALA A 216 3.99 -10.61 11.21
C ALA A 216 2.77 -11.20 10.47
N ASN A 217 3.00 -12.09 9.50
CA ASN A 217 1.93 -12.82 8.82
C ASN A 217 1.08 -13.62 9.82
N GLU A 218 1.69 -14.40 10.71
CA GLU A 218 0.96 -15.18 11.72
C GLU A 218 0.11 -14.31 12.64
N ARG A 219 0.63 -13.15 13.07
CA ARG A 219 -0.12 -12.18 13.89
C ARG A 219 -1.34 -11.65 13.15
N LYS A 220 -1.20 -11.31 11.86
CA LYS A 220 -2.32 -10.86 11.02
C LYS A 220 -3.36 -11.96 10.85
N VAL A 221 -2.93 -13.19 10.61
CA VAL A 221 -3.84 -14.35 10.48
C VAL A 221 -4.63 -14.57 11.77
N LYS A 222 -3.97 -14.60 12.93
CA LYS A 222 -4.62 -14.74 14.23
C LYS A 222 -5.61 -13.60 14.49
N SER A 223 -5.21 -12.36 14.18
CA SER A 223 -6.08 -11.18 14.31
C SER A 223 -7.30 -11.27 13.39
N ALA A 224 -7.13 -11.72 12.15
CA ALA A 224 -8.23 -11.83 11.19
C ALA A 224 -9.23 -12.92 11.58
N ILE A 225 -8.75 -14.06 12.10
CA ILE A 225 -9.62 -15.11 12.67
C ILE A 225 -10.41 -14.55 13.83
N LYS A 226 -9.75 -13.92 14.81
CA LYS A 226 -10.40 -13.33 16.00
C LYS A 226 -11.46 -12.30 15.65
N ASN A 227 -11.23 -11.51 14.59
CA ASN A 227 -12.11 -10.41 14.20
C ASN A 227 -13.04 -10.74 13.02
N ASN A 228 -13.13 -12.01 12.60
CA ASN A 228 -13.91 -12.47 11.46
C ASN A 228 -13.66 -11.65 10.16
N ARG A 229 -12.38 -11.38 9.86
CA ARG A 229 -11.95 -10.59 8.70
C ARG A 229 -11.50 -11.49 7.56
N ARG A 230 -11.70 -11.04 6.34
CA ARG A 230 -11.10 -11.63 5.15
C ARG A 230 -9.65 -11.16 5.04
N LEU A 231 -8.77 -12.08 4.65
CA LEU A 231 -7.38 -11.78 4.34
C LEU A 231 -7.21 -11.67 2.83
N LEU A 232 -6.25 -10.86 2.42
CA LEU A 232 -5.72 -10.80 1.07
C LEU A 232 -4.36 -11.46 1.07
N VAL A 233 -4.09 -12.36 0.13
CA VAL A 233 -2.80 -13.06 0.04
C VAL A 233 -2.11 -12.70 -1.26
N ILE A 234 -0.85 -12.28 -1.19
CA ILE A 234 0.04 -12.12 -2.35
C ILE A 234 1.21 -13.08 -2.17
N ALA A 235 1.27 -14.10 -3.02
CA ALA A 235 2.32 -15.10 -3.00
C ALA A 235 2.61 -15.62 -4.40
N PRO A 236 3.88 -15.94 -4.75
CA PRO A 236 4.17 -16.71 -5.94
C PRO A 236 3.59 -18.11 -5.81
N LEU A 237 2.99 -18.61 -6.89
CA LEU A 237 2.62 -20.02 -6.97
C LEU A 237 3.88 -20.89 -6.87
N ALA A 238 3.72 -22.08 -6.31
CA ALA A 238 4.78 -23.07 -6.30
C ALA A 238 5.04 -23.57 -7.74
N GLY A 239 6.30 -23.82 -8.09
CA GLY A 239 6.63 -24.45 -9.35
C GLY A 239 5.96 -25.83 -9.47
N HIS A 240 5.57 -26.21 -10.68
CA HIS A 240 4.91 -27.49 -10.96
C HIS A 240 5.78 -28.68 -10.55
N THR A 241 5.14 -29.66 -9.92
CA THR A 241 5.63 -31.04 -9.73
C THR A 241 4.43 -31.97 -9.75
N GLU A 242 4.58 -33.24 -10.13
CA GLU A 242 3.47 -34.21 -10.15
C GLU A 242 2.78 -34.35 -8.78
N ASP A 243 3.55 -34.32 -7.69
CA ASP A 243 2.99 -34.35 -6.33
C ASP A 243 2.17 -33.11 -6.00
N ARG A 244 2.58 -31.94 -6.51
CA ARG A 244 1.85 -30.68 -6.32
C ARG A 244 0.60 -30.63 -7.17
N GLU A 245 0.62 -31.20 -8.37
CA GLU A 245 -0.58 -31.31 -9.20
C GLU A 245 -1.67 -32.13 -8.52
N LYS A 246 -1.30 -33.29 -7.95
CA LYS A 246 -2.22 -34.13 -7.16
C LYS A 246 -2.81 -33.40 -5.94
N THR A 247 -2.04 -32.50 -5.32
CA THR A 247 -2.49 -31.75 -4.13
C THR A 247 -3.14 -30.41 -4.46
N ALA A 248 -2.90 -29.83 -5.64
CA ALA A 248 -3.45 -28.56 -6.10
C ALA A 248 -4.98 -28.58 -6.23
N ALA A 249 -5.57 -29.76 -6.43
CA ALA A 249 -7.02 -29.96 -6.40
C ALA A 249 -7.65 -29.63 -5.03
N ARG A 250 -6.88 -29.68 -3.93
CA ARG A 250 -7.41 -29.45 -2.57
C ARG A 250 -7.11 -28.06 -2.02
N TYR A 251 -5.92 -27.53 -2.33
CA TYR A 251 -5.50 -26.22 -1.84
C TYR A 251 -4.43 -25.61 -2.75
N LEU A 252 -4.38 -24.27 -2.77
CA LEU A 252 -3.41 -23.53 -3.55
C LEU A 252 -1.99 -23.74 -3.01
N THR A 253 -1.07 -24.18 -3.88
CA THR A 253 0.35 -24.36 -3.51
C THR A 253 1.16 -23.11 -3.85
N ILE A 254 1.91 -22.60 -2.86
CA ILE A 254 2.67 -21.35 -2.97
C ILE A 254 4.11 -21.50 -2.50
N THR A 255 4.98 -20.63 -3.00
CA THR A 255 6.35 -20.46 -2.48
C THR A 255 6.34 -19.45 -1.34
N GLY A 256 7.14 -19.67 -0.30
CA GLY A 256 7.23 -18.75 0.84
C GLY A 256 5.98 -18.77 1.75
N PHE A 257 5.48 -19.98 2.03
CA PHE A 257 4.25 -20.21 2.80
C PHE A 257 4.36 -19.86 4.30
N ASN A 258 5.49 -19.35 4.78
CA ASN A 258 5.72 -19.12 6.21
C ASN A 258 4.80 -18.02 6.75
N GLY A 259 3.92 -18.41 7.69
CA GLY A 259 2.88 -17.56 8.28
C GLY A 259 1.66 -17.33 7.38
N VAL A 260 1.62 -17.90 6.17
CA VAL A 260 0.48 -17.84 5.26
C VAL A 260 -0.48 -19.00 5.58
N PRO A 261 -1.79 -18.78 5.74
CA PRO A 261 -2.73 -19.87 5.99
C PRO A 261 -2.85 -20.75 4.75
N ARG A 262 -3.18 -22.03 4.94
CA ARG A 262 -3.55 -22.90 3.80
C ARG A 262 -4.83 -22.36 3.17
N MET A 263 -4.79 -22.17 1.86
CA MET A 263 -5.90 -21.65 1.06
C MET A 263 -6.55 -22.82 0.34
N PHE A 264 -7.64 -23.34 0.91
CA PHE A 264 -8.46 -24.35 0.24
C PHE A 264 -9.23 -23.68 -0.90
N LEU A 265 -9.37 -24.41 -2.00
CA LEU A 265 -10.27 -24.02 -3.08
C LEU A 265 -11.62 -24.64 -2.74
N ASP A 266 -12.69 -23.85 -2.80
CA ASP A 266 -14.04 -24.42 -2.71
C ASP A 266 -14.28 -25.24 -3.99
N ASP A 267 -14.90 -26.42 -3.86
CA ASP A 267 -15.30 -27.28 -4.98
C ASP A 267 -16.36 -26.61 -5.88
#